data_AF-A0A2C9KT94-F1
#
_entry.id   AF-A0A2C9KT94-F1
#
_cell.length_a   1.000
_cell.length_b   1.000
_cell.length_c   1.000
_cell.angle_alpha   90.00
_cell.angle_beta   90.00
_cell.angle_gamma   90.00
#
_symmetry.space_group_name_H-M   'P 1'
#
loop_
_entity.id
_entity.type
_entity.pdbx_description
1 polymer ?
#
loop_
_entity_poly.entity_id
_entity_poly.type
_entity_poly.pdbx_seq_one_letter_code
_entity_poly.pdbx_strand_id
1 'polypeptide(L)'
;MVFCCPGYYAEGLNAIIVFYGCHLPSRRREDYPYVMNHLFHYVIHTLEELVADDYVIIYFHGSTPRRQMPGLTWLKRCYQSIDRRLKKNLKGLYLVHPTLWLKTIVTMIRPFI
;
A
#
# COMPACT_ATOMS: atom_id res chain seq x y z
N MET A 1 10.03 2.33 -1.12
CA MET A 1 10.75 1.36 -0.27
C MET A 1 9.78 0.90 0.80
N VAL A 2 9.61 -0.42 0.95
CA VAL A 2 8.74 -1.02 1.99
C VAL A 2 9.67 -1.42 3.13
N PHE A 3 9.42 -0.91 4.32
CA PHE A 3 10.15 -1.35 5.50
C PHE A 3 9.21 -2.21 6.34
N CYS A 4 9.53 -3.49 6.47
CA CYS A 4 8.84 -4.38 7.40
C CYS A 4 9.66 -4.40 8.68
N CYS A 5 9.16 -3.79 9.75
CA CYS A 5 9.74 -3.94 11.08
C CYS A 5 9.05 -5.13 11.75
N PRO A 6 9.71 -6.29 11.90
CA PRO A 6 9.30 -7.29 12.87
C PRO A 6 9.66 -6.75 14.25
N GLY A 7 8.71 -6.08 14.91
CA GLY A 7 8.95 -5.45 16.20
C GLY A 7 7.64 -5.28 16.94
N TYR A 8 7.49 -6.07 18.01
CA TYR A 8 6.40 -6.08 18.98
C TYR A 8 5.96 -4.66 19.35
N TYR A 9 4.92 -4.17 18.68
CA TYR A 9 4.15 -3.06 19.21
C TYR A 9 3.21 -3.68 20.25
N ALA A 10 3.25 -3.14 21.46
CA ALA A 10 2.43 -3.57 22.58
C ALA A 10 0.99 -3.86 22.12
N GLU A 11 0.43 -4.97 22.59
CA GLU A 11 -0.97 -5.43 22.37
C GLU A 11 -1.27 -6.30 21.12
N GLY A 12 -0.35 -7.20 20.74
CA GLY A 12 -0.71 -8.33 19.84
C GLY A 12 -0.73 -8.02 18.34
N LEU A 13 -0.07 -6.94 17.92
CA LEU A 13 0.20 -6.63 16.52
C LEU A 13 1.58 -7.16 16.15
N ASN A 14 1.63 -8.19 15.29
CA ASN A 14 2.85 -8.94 15.03
C ASN A 14 3.72 -8.30 13.93
N ALA A 15 3.15 -7.47 13.04
CA ALA A 15 3.91 -6.85 11.96
C ALA A 15 3.45 -5.42 11.62
N ILE A 16 4.43 -4.53 11.41
CA ILE A 16 4.22 -3.17 10.92
C ILE A 16 4.88 -3.01 9.56
N ILE A 17 4.09 -2.63 8.57
CA ILE A 17 4.54 -2.41 7.19
C ILE A 17 4.50 -0.93 6.89
N VAL A 18 5.66 -0.37 6.58
CA VAL A 18 5.81 1.06 6.29
C VAL A 18 6.07 1.29 4.81
N PHE A 19 5.20 2.06 4.15
CA PHE A 19 5.33 2.45 2.75
C PHE A 19 5.74 3.92 2.61
N TYR A 20 6.86 4.15 1.92
CA TYR A 20 7.30 5.50 1.57
C TYR A 20 6.95 5.83 0.11
N GLY A 21 6.01 6.76 -0.09
CA GLY A 21 5.58 7.19 -1.43
C GLY A 21 6.63 7.97 -2.22
N CYS A 22 7.58 8.64 -1.55
CA CYS A 22 8.63 9.47 -2.16
C CYS A 22 9.62 8.71 -3.06
N HIS A 23 9.70 7.39 -2.92
CA HIS A 23 10.59 6.53 -3.71
C HIS A 23 9.88 5.86 -4.89
N LEU A 24 8.65 6.27 -5.22
CA LEU A 24 7.96 5.74 -6.39
C LEU A 24 8.62 6.30 -7.67
N PRO A 25 8.88 5.44 -8.69
CA PRO A 25 9.47 5.87 -9.95
C PRO A 25 8.59 6.92 -10.63
N SER A 26 9.21 7.82 -11.38
CA SER A 26 8.47 8.82 -12.16
C SER A 26 7.78 8.19 -13.36
N ARG A 27 6.52 8.57 -13.61
CA ARG A 27 5.70 8.14 -14.77
C ARG A 27 6.23 8.59 -16.13
N ARG A 28 7.35 9.31 -16.16
CA ARG A 28 8.08 9.67 -17.40
C ARG A 28 8.88 8.51 -18.00
N ARG A 29 9.04 7.39 -17.28
CA ARG A 29 9.62 6.16 -17.83
C ARG A 29 8.58 5.39 -18.67
N GLU A 30 8.98 4.90 -19.82
CA GLU A 30 8.14 4.05 -20.69
C GLU A 30 7.83 2.70 -20.03
N ASP A 31 8.76 2.24 -19.20
CA ASP A 31 8.77 1.03 -18.37
C ASP A 31 8.04 1.20 -17.02
N TYR A 32 7.42 2.36 -16.78
CA TYR A 32 6.61 2.64 -15.58
C TYR A 32 5.52 1.59 -15.27
N PRO A 33 4.67 1.15 -16.21
CA PRO A 33 3.63 0.16 -15.91
C PRO A 33 4.21 -1.20 -15.49
N TYR A 34 5.35 -1.61 -16.09
CA TYR A 34 6.03 -2.86 -15.75
C TYR A 34 6.62 -2.81 -14.34
N VAL A 35 7.35 -1.74 -14.01
CA VAL A 35 7.96 -1.55 -12.68
C VAL A 35 6.88 -1.43 -11.60
N MET A 36 5.77 -0.74 -11.90
CA MET A 36 4.65 -0.64 -10.96
C MET A 36 3.95 -1.97 -10.74
N ASN A 37 3.73 -2.77 -11.77
CA ASN A 37 3.18 -4.11 -11.60
C ASN A 37 4.12 -5.01 -10.78
N HIS A 38 5.43 -5.00 -11.06
CA HIS A 38 6.41 -5.76 -10.28
C HIS A 38 6.44 -5.32 -8.81
N LEU A 39 6.43 -4.01 -8.55
CA LEU A 39 6.38 -3.48 -7.20
C LEU A 39 5.08 -3.91 -6.50
N PHE A 40 3.94 -3.87 -7.20
CA PHE A 40 2.68 -4.33 -6.64
C PHE A 40 2.74 -5.82 -6.28
N HIS A 41 3.22 -6.67 -7.18
CA HIS A 41 3.39 -8.09 -6.89
C HIS A 41 4.34 -8.35 -5.71
N TYR A 42 5.45 -7.62 -5.62
CA TYR A 42 6.37 -7.71 -4.49
C TYR A 42 5.66 -7.36 -3.17
N VAL A 43 4.90 -6.26 -3.16
CA VAL A 43 4.14 -5.82 -1.98
C VAL A 43 3.09 -6.84 -1.59
N ILE A 44 2.35 -7.40 -2.55
CA ILE A 44 1.34 -8.44 -2.27
C ILE A 44 2.00 -9.69 -1.71
N HIS A 45 3.12 -10.13 -2.28
CA HIS A 45 3.84 -11.29 -1.78
C HIS A 45 4.32 -11.08 -0.33
N THR A 46 4.89 -9.92 -0.03
CA THR A 46 5.25 -9.57 1.36
C THR A 46 4.03 -9.53 2.28
N LEU A 47 2.90 -9.00 1.81
CA LEU A 47 1.64 -9.00 2.58
C LEU A 47 1.10 -10.43 2.79
N GLU A 48 1.26 -11.33 1.83
CA GLU A 48 0.86 -12.73 1.91
C GLU A 48 1.70 -13.51 2.91
N GLU A 49 3.01 -13.26 2.99
CA GLU A 49 3.85 -13.84 4.04
C GLU A 49 3.43 -13.34 5.44
N LEU A 50 3.07 -12.06 5.53
CA LEU A 50 2.62 -11.42 6.78
C LEU A 50 1.15 -11.71 7.12
N VAL A 51 0.37 -12.31 6.22
CA VAL A 51 -1.05 -12.66 6.45
C VAL A 51 -1.21 -13.71 7.53
N ALA A 52 -0.14 -14.42 7.89
CA ALA A 52 -0.14 -15.36 9.01
C ALA A 52 -0.51 -14.66 10.33
N ASP A 53 -0.30 -13.35 10.39
CA ASP A 53 -0.52 -12.55 11.58
C ASP A 53 -1.34 -11.27 11.35
N ASP A 54 -1.81 -10.69 12.44
CA ASP A 54 -2.43 -9.38 12.45
C ASP A 54 -1.39 -8.28 12.22
N TYR A 55 -1.61 -7.44 11.19
CA TYR A 55 -0.64 -6.43 10.78
C TYR A 55 -1.25 -5.03 10.58
N VAL A 56 -0.39 -4.01 10.69
CA VAL A 56 -0.72 -2.60 10.46
C VAL A 56 0.10 -2.05 9.30
N ILE A 57 -0.57 -1.31 8.42
CA ILE A 57 0.10 -0.59 7.34
C ILE A 57 0.20 0.90 7.71
N ILE A 58 1.40 1.47 7.62
CA ILE A 58 1.65 2.91 7.73
C ILE A 58 2.15 3.43 6.38
N TYR A 59 1.39 4.33 5.75
CA TYR A 59 1.75 4.94 4.48
C TYR A 59 2.21 6.38 4.69
N PHE A 60 3.50 6.63 4.48
CA PHE A 60 4.10 7.95 4.50
C PHE A 60 4.08 8.57 3.11
N HIS A 61 3.30 9.63 2.98
CA HIS A 61 3.19 10.40 1.75
C HIS A 61 4.10 11.63 1.81
N GLY A 62 5.42 11.40 1.76
CA GLY A 62 6.41 12.47 1.70
C GLY A 62 6.44 13.12 0.32
N SER A 63 5.71 14.20 0.11
CA SER A 63 5.79 15.08 -1.07
C SER A 63 5.77 14.37 -2.45
N THR A 64 5.07 13.24 -2.57
CA THR A 64 4.99 12.47 -3.81
C THR A 64 4.21 13.27 -4.86
N PRO A 65 4.82 13.70 -5.96
CA PRO A 65 4.12 14.43 -7.01
C PRO A 65 2.98 13.59 -7.58
N ARG A 66 1.82 14.19 -7.85
CA ARG A 66 0.66 13.54 -8.49
C ARG A 66 1.01 12.73 -9.74
N ARG A 67 2.10 13.09 -10.42
CA ARG A 67 2.63 12.39 -11.61
C ARG A 67 3.23 11.01 -11.30
N GLN A 68 3.71 10.77 -10.09
CA GLN A 68 4.24 9.46 -9.65
C GLN A 68 3.15 8.52 -9.15
N MET A 69 1.90 8.98 -9.13
CA MET A 69 0.79 8.20 -8.59
C MET A 69 0.16 7.34 -9.69
N PRO A 70 -0.11 6.05 -9.43
CA PRO A 70 -0.77 5.18 -10.39
C PRO A 70 -2.21 5.65 -10.64
N GLY A 71 -2.72 5.41 -11.85
CA GLY A 71 -4.08 5.81 -12.22
C GLY A 71 -5.15 5.05 -11.43
N LEU A 72 -6.37 5.61 -11.38
CA LEU A 72 -7.52 5.03 -10.68
C LEU A 72 -7.85 3.60 -11.16
N THR A 73 -7.74 3.35 -12.48
CA THR A 73 -7.98 2.03 -13.08
C THR A 73 -6.97 0.99 -12.61
N TRP A 74 -5.70 1.38 -12.48
CA TRP A 74 -4.66 0.49 -11.96
C TRP A 74 -4.92 0.18 -10.48
N LEU A 75 -5.23 1.20 -9.68
CA LEU A 75 -5.58 1.02 -8.26
C LEU A 75 -6.78 0.10 -8.06
N LYS A 76 -7.83 0.25 -8.89
CA LYS A 76 -9.00 -0.62 -8.83
C LYS A 76 -8.64 -2.08 -9.14
N ARG A 77 -7.86 -2.32 -10.21
CA ARG A 77 -7.40 -3.67 -10.57
C ARG A 77 -6.53 -4.27 -9.47
N CYS A 78 -5.54 -3.52 -9.00
CA CYS A 78 -4.70 -3.90 -7.87
C CYS A 78 -5.57 -4.29 -6.67
N TYR A 79 -6.51 -3.44 -6.26
CA TYR A 79 -7.38 -3.69 -5.12
C TYR A 79 -8.28 -4.93 -5.29
N GLN A 80 -8.72 -5.23 -6.51
CA GLN A 80 -9.45 -6.45 -6.84
C GLN A 80 -8.56 -7.71 -6.82
N SER A 81 -7.28 -7.56 -7.17
CA SER A 81 -6.28 -8.62 -7.06
C SER A 81 -5.81 -8.87 -5.63
N ILE A 82 -6.06 -7.95 -4.68
CA ILE A 82 -5.77 -8.17 -3.26
C ILE A 82 -6.75 -9.21 -2.71
N ASP A 83 -6.18 -10.31 -2.21
CA ASP A 83 -6.94 -11.40 -1.64
C ASP A 83 -7.75 -10.98 -0.42
N ARG A 84 -8.93 -11.60 -0.21
CA ARG A 84 -9.84 -11.23 0.90
C ARG A 84 -9.20 -11.44 2.27
N ARG A 85 -8.23 -12.36 2.38
CA ARG A 85 -7.50 -12.67 3.63
C ARG A 85 -6.63 -11.50 4.10
N LEU A 86 -5.91 -10.88 3.17
CA LEU A 86 -5.09 -9.68 3.44
C LEU A 86 -5.94 -8.56 4.02
N LYS A 87 -7.13 -8.35 3.47
CA LYS A 87 -8.06 -7.30 3.93
C LYS A 87 -8.60 -7.57 5.35
N LYS A 88 -8.73 -8.83 5.76
CA LYS A 88 -9.25 -9.22 7.09
C LYS A 88 -8.21 -9.09 8.21
N ASN A 89 -6.94 -9.38 7.92
CA ASN A 89 -5.85 -9.34 8.90
C ASN A 89 -5.22 -7.94 9.05
N LEU A 90 -5.58 -7.00 8.15
CA LEU A 90 -5.25 -5.59 8.28
C LEU A 90 -6.02 -4.95 9.44
N LYS A 91 -5.35 -4.70 10.57
CA LYS A 91 -5.96 -4.04 11.75
C LYS A 91 -6.12 -2.54 11.58
N GLY A 92 -5.24 -1.92 10.81
CA GLY A 92 -5.26 -0.47 10.61
C GLY A 92 -4.41 -0.04 9.42
N LEU A 93 -4.89 0.98 8.70
CA LEU A 93 -4.15 1.71 7.68
C LEU A 93 -3.96 3.15 8.14
N TYR A 94 -2.75 3.51 8.56
CA TYR A 94 -2.39 4.86 8.98
C TYR A 94 -1.77 5.62 7.82
N LEU A 95 -2.39 6.74 7.44
CA LEU A 95 -1.88 7.61 6.38
C LEU A 95 -1.20 8.81 7.03
N VAL A 96 0.12 8.90 6.89
CA VAL A 96 0.93 10.02 7.38
C VAL A 96 1.14 11.01 6.23
N HIS A 97 0.69 12.25 6.45
CA HIS A 97 0.59 13.33 5.44
C HIS A 97 -0.33 13.02 4.24
N PRO A 98 -1.60 12.61 4.46
CA PRO A 98 -2.49 12.22 3.37
C PRO A 98 -2.76 13.40 2.41
N THR A 99 -2.46 13.23 1.13
CA THR A 99 -2.94 14.15 0.10
C THR A 99 -4.44 13.98 -0.14
N LEU A 100 -5.10 15.03 -0.64
CA LEU A 100 -6.51 15.00 -1.05
C LEU A 100 -6.80 13.82 -1.99
N TRP A 101 -5.88 13.52 -2.91
CA TRP A 101 -6.02 12.41 -3.85
C TRP A 101 -6.09 11.05 -3.15
N LEU A 102 -5.22 10.80 -2.16
CA LEU A 102 -5.20 9.57 -1.38
C LEU A 102 -6.48 9.40 -0.56
N LYS A 103 -6.94 10.48 0.07
CA LYS A 103 -8.20 10.50 0.82
C LYS A 103 -9.37 10.11 -0.08
N THR A 104 -9.47 10.70 -1.27
CA THR A 104 -10.54 10.37 -2.24
C THR A 104 -10.50 8.91 -2.67
N ILE A 105 -9.32 8.35 -2.93
CA ILE A 105 -9.18 6.94 -3.33
C ILE A 105 -9.57 5.99 -2.22
N VAL A 106 -9.08 6.21 -1.00
CA VAL A 106 -9.42 5.35 0.14
C VAL A 106 -10.93 5.39 0.41
N THR A 107 -11.55 6.57 0.36
CA THR A 107 -13.00 6.71 0.49
C THR A 107 -13.77 6.03 -0.64
N MET A 108 -13.26 6.09 -1.88
CA MET A 108 -13.90 5.45 -3.05
C MET A 108 -13.74 3.93 -3.05
N ILE A 109 -12.65 3.40 -2.50
CA ILE A 109 -12.37 1.96 -2.41
C ILE A 109 -13.07 1.33 -1.19
N ARG A 110 -13.29 2.10 -0.12
CA ARG A 110 -13.99 1.67 1.11
C ARG A 110 -15.35 0.97 0.89
N PRO A 111 -16.26 1.44 0.02
CA PRO A 111 -17.55 0.77 -0.20
C PRO A 111 -17.46 -0.56 -0.97
N PHE A 112 -16.28 -0.93 -1.48
CA PHE A 112 -16.04 -2.23 -2.12
C PHE A 112 -15.31 -3.23 -1.17
N ILE A 113 -15.32 -2.94 0.14
CA ILE A 113 -14.89 -3.84 1.24
C ILE A 113 -16.10 -4.65 1.72
#